data_AF-A0AAC8WBA5-F1
#
_entry.id   AF-A0AAC8WBA5-F1
#
_cell.length_a   1.000
_cell.length_b   1.000
_cell.length_c   1.000
_cell.angle_alpha   90.00
_cell.angle_beta   90.00
_cell.angle_gamma   90.00
#
_symmetry.space_group_name_H-M   'P 1'
#
loop_
_entity.id
_entity.type
_entity.pdbx_description
1 polymer ?
#
loop_
_entity_poly.entity_id
_entity_poly.type
_entity_poly.pdbx_seq_one_letter_code
_entity_poly.pdbx_strand_id
1 'polypeptide(L)'
;MEEKHCPICGQALPIDAKFCNKCGAKQVDIQQVNDAKTVVPPVRPEVSFFGAIKDMFKRLFTIKGCSSRSEYWYAQLFLFICLTLAQSILIYAHHSLVHVYGDLFAAKCIMGVISLIFGFFMVVEFCLTFRRLHDSDMSGGFLWLLLVPICGFIVMIVLLCLPTKTGGYMRFGDYIKPSLTANVIGLLLTAFLAIAFFRTHFVFLYHYNYVYDNDNHVVIEKHGKHDEDINIDFFG
;
A
#
# COMPACT_ATOMS: atom_id res chain seq x y z
N MET A 1 18.42 46.60 20.18
CA MET A 1 17.86 45.31 20.60
C MET A 1 17.55 44.56 19.32
N GLU A 2 18.00 43.33 19.16
CA GLU A 2 17.61 42.53 18.00
C GLU A 2 16.09 42.24 18.08
N GLU A 3 15.40 42.34 16.94
CA GLU A 3 13.94 42.24 16.86
C GLU A 3 13.52 41.31 15.73
N LYS A 4 12.39 40.62 15.91
CA LYS A 4 11.78 39.75 14.89
C LYS A 4 10.45 40.34 14.42
N HIS A 5 10.09 40.09 13.18
CA HIS A 5 8.83 40.58 12.61
C HIS A 5 7.78 39.48 12.58
N CYS A 6 6.55 39.84 12.96
CA CYS A 6 5.43 38.91 12.90
C CYS A 6 5.14 38.52 11.44
N PRO A 7 5.07 37.22 11.10
CA PRO A 7 4.86 36.77 9.72
C PRO A 7 3.44 37.03 9.19
N ILE A 8 2.48 37.31 10.07
CA ILE A 8 1.08 37.57 9.66
C ILE A 8 0.81 39.07 9.47
N CYS A 9 1.27 39.92 10.39
CA CYS A 9 0.90 41.33 10.42
C CYS A 9 2.08 42.32 10.32
N GLY A 10 3.31 41.81 10.23
CA GLY A 10 4.52 42.62 10.08
C GLY A 10 4.94 43.41 11.32
N GLN A 11 4.25 43.28 12.46
CA GLN A 11 4.61 43.98 13.69
C GLN A 11 6.01 43.56 14.17
N ALA A 12 6.86 44.53 14.51
CA ALA A 12 8.13 44.30 15.19
C ALA A 12 7.88 43.81 16.62
N LEU A 13 8.54 42.72 16.99
CA LEU A 13 8.41 42.02 18.26
C LEU A 13 9.80 41.71 18.83
N PRO A 14 9.94 41.63 20.16
CA PRO A 14 11.16 41.13 20.76
C PRO A 14 11.37 39.64 20.40
N ILE A 15 12.63 39.20 20.38
CA ILE A 15 13.03 37.85 19.91
C ILE A 15 12.32 36.73 20.69
N ASP A 16 12.13 36.91 21.99
CA ASP A 16 11.54 35.95 22.92
C ASP A 16 10.01 35.99 22.96
N ALA A 17 9.37 36.90 22.21
CA ALA A 17 7.91 36.98 22.15
C ALA A 17 7.30 35.65 21.69
N LYS A 18 6.43 35.06 22.53
CA LYS A 18 5.69 33.83 22.24
C LYS A 18 4.43 34.07 21.40
N PHE A 19 3.88 35.29 21.45
CA PHE A 19 2.68 35.69 20.74
C PHE A 19 2.82 37.12 20.24
N CYS A 20 2.21 37.42 19.09
CA CYS A 20 2.14 38.79 18.58
C CYS A 20 1.10 39.60 19.35
N ASN A 21 1.49 40.76 19.87
CA ASN A 21 0.60 41.69 20.59
C ASN A 21 -0.45 42.38 19.70
N LYS A 22 -0.27 42.39 18.36
CA LYS A 22 -1.20 43.02 17.42
C LYS A 22 -2.24 42.05 16.85
N CYS A 23 -1.81 40.86 16.42
CA CYS A 23 -2.68 39.90 15.71
C CYS A 23 -2.89 38.57 16.45
N GLY A 24 -2.28 38.38 17.63
CA GLY A 24 -2.43 37.14 18.42
C GLY A 24 -1.70 35.91 17.85
N ALA A 25 -1.02 36.03 16.70
CA ALA A 25 -0.32 34.91 16.09
C ALA A 25 0.76 34.34 17.03
N LYS A 26 0.73 33.03 17.26
CA LYS A 26 1.78 32.31 17.98
C LYS A 26 3.10 32.43 17.21
N GLN A 27 4.15 32.83 17.90
CA GLN A 27 5.48 33.01 17.32
C GLN A 27 6.35 31.79 17.62
N VAL A 28 7.16 31.39 16.65
CA VAL A 28 8.19 30.38 16.84
C VAL A 28 9.40 31.04 17.51
N ASP A 29 10.05 30.33 18.42
CA ASP A 29 11.28 30.78 19.07
C ASP A 29 12.43 30.80 18.06
N ILE A 30 13.19 31.90 18.00
CA ILE A 30 14.34 32.03 17.09
C ILE A 30 15.40 30.99 17.43
N GLN A 31 15.57 30.63 18.71
CA GLN A 31 16.49 29.56 19.10
C GLN A 31 16.07 28.25 18.46
N GLN A 32 14.78 27.89 18.48
CA GLN A 32 14.28 26.69 17.80
C GLN A 32 14.45 26.73 16.27
N VAL A 33 14.31 27.91 15.65
CA VAL A 33 14.55 28.08 14.21
C VAL A 33 16.03 27.91 13.86
N ASN A 34 16.92 28.43 14.70
CA ASN A 34 18.36 28.33 14.53
C ASN A 34 18.87 26.91 14.83
N ASP A 35 18.33 26.26 15.86
CA ASP A 35 18.60 24.86 16.18
C ASP A 35 18.13 23.95 15.04
N ALA A 36 16.93 24.17 14.49
CA ALA A 36 16.45 23.43 13.31
C ALA A 36 17.30 23.69 12.04
N LYS A 37 17.89 24.88 11.89
CA LYS A 37 18.80 25.20 10.77
C LYS A 37 20.20 24.59 10.94
N THR A 38 20.64 24.36 12.19
CA THR A 38 21.97 23.83 12.51
C THR A 38 22.00 22.32 12.66
N VAL A 39 20.84 21.67 12.83
CA VAL A 39 20.70 20.22 12.69
C VAL A 39 20.92 19.84 11.23
N VAL A 40 22.17 19.56 10.87
CA VAL A 40 22.48 18.75 9.70
C VAL A 40 21.88 17.38 9.99
N PRO A 41 20.80 16.96 9.30
CA PRO A 41 20.23 15.67 9.57
C PRO A 41 21.29 14.61 9.25
N PRO A 42 21.29 13.48 9.95
CA PRO A 42 22.22 12.42 9.65
C PRO A 42 22.06 12.05 8.17
N VAL A 43 23.17 12.08 7.41
CA VAL A 43 23.22 11.45 6.09
C VAL A 43 22.85 10.00 6.33
N ARG A 44 21.62 9.61 5.99
CA ARG A 44 21.14 8.25 6.26
C ARG A 44 22.00 7.32 5.41
N PRO A 45 22.78 6.41 6.02
CA PRO A 45 23.70 5.57 5.27
C PRO A 45 22.91 4.70 4.30
N GLU A 46 23.52 4.40 3.16
CA GLU A 46 22.95 3.41 2.24
C GLU A 46 22.82 2.07 2.97
N VAL A 47 21.62 1.49 2.90
CA VAL A 47 21.38 0.18 3.51
C VAL A 47 21.69 -0.91 2.51
N SER A 48 22.25 -2.03 2.98
CA SER A 48 22.37 -3.23 2.16
C SER A 48 20.99 -3.85 1.91
N PHE A 49 20.88 -4.69 0.88
CA PHE A 49 19.65 -5.41 0.53
C PHE A 49 19.02 -6.13 1.75
N PHE A 50 19.81 -6.95 2.46
CA PHE A 50 19.33 -7.66 3.65
C PHE A 50 19.01 -6.73 4.82
N GLY A 51 19.73 -5.60 4.93
CA GLY A 51 19.41 -4.55 5.89
C GLY A 51 18.01 -3.98 5.65
N ALA A 52 17.71 -3.63 4.40
CA ALA A 52 16.40 -3.12 3.98
C ALA A 52 15.27 -4.13 4.28
N ILE A 53 15.47 -5.41 4.00
CA ILE A 53 14.47 -6.46 4.32
C ILE A 53 14.24 -6.54 5.83
N LYS A 54 15.32 -6.59 6.62
CA LYS A 54 15.22 -6.65 8.08
C LYS A 54 14.45 -5.44 8.63
N ASP A 55 14.74 -4.25 8.11
CA ASP A 55 14.10 -3.02 8.57
C ASP A 55 12.65 -2.89 8.09
N MET A 56 12.32 -3.43 6.90
CA MET A 56 10.94 -3.59 6.45
C MET A 56 10.13 -4.42 7.45
N PHE A 57 10.63 -5.60 7.85
CA PHE A 57 9.94 -6.48 8.80
C PHE A 57 9.83 -5.90 10.21
N LYS A 58 10.85 -5.18 10.70
CA LYS A 58 10.78 -4.49 12.00
C LYS A 58 9.74 -3.38 12.04
N ARG A 59 9.41 -2.80 10.87
CA ARG A 59 8.52 -1.65 10.70
C ARG A 59 7.25 -2.03 9.93
N LEU A 60 6.80 -3.28 10.06
CA LEU A 60 5.54 -3.71 9.47
C LEU A 60 4.39 -2.81 9.94
N PHE A 61 3.48 -2.48 9.02
CA PHE A 61 2.25 -1.75 9.29
C PHE A 61 2.43 -0.35 9.92
N THR A 62 3.64 0.22 9.94
CA THR A 62 3.88 1.59 10.41
C THR A 62 4.08 2.54 9.24
N ILE A 63 3.31 3.64 9.26
CA ILE A 63 3.45 4.77 8.33
C ILE A 63 4.36 5.86 8.89
N LYS A 64 4.71 5.78 10.18
CA LYS A 64 5.53 6.80 10.85
C LYS A 64 7.01 6.62 10.51
N GLY A 65 7.70 7.76 10.49
CA GLY A 65 9.08 7.88 10.10
C GLY A 65 9.27 7.89 8.58
N CYS A 66 10.53 7.85 8.20
CA CYS A 66 10.98 7.95 6.81
C CYS A 66 11.65 6.65 6.36
N SER A 67 11.69 6.41 5.06
CA SER A 67 12.50 5.35 4.46
C SER A 67 13.36 5.92 3.34
N SER A 68 14.66 5.63 3.39
CA SER A 68 15.59 6.10 2.36
C SER A 68 15.32 5.43 1.02
N ARG A 69 15.92 5.97 -0.05
CA ARG A 69 15.84 5.40 -1.40
C ARG A 69 16.27 3.93 -1.43
N SER A 70 17.42 3.61 -0.84
CA SER A 70 17.93 2.23 -0.81
C SER A 70 17.01 1.31 -0.01
N GLU A 71 16.48 1.75 1.14
CA GLU A 71 15.51 0.95 1.91
C GLU A 71 14.26 0.62 1.09
N TYR A 72 13.69 1.64 0.42
CA TYR A 72 12.48 1.47 -0.37
C TYR A 72 12.70 0.57 -1.58
N TRP A 73 13.71 0.84 -2.41
CA TRP A 73 13.91 0.10 -3.66
C TRP A 73 14.39 -1.34 -3.43
N TYR A 74 15.19 -1.61 -2.39
CA TYR A 74 15.53 -2.99 -2.05
C TYR A 74 14.34 -3.76 -1.47
N ALA A 75 13.51 -3.11 -0.64
CA ALA A 75 12.26 -3.71 -0.18
C ALA A 75 11.31 -3.99 -1.37
N GLN A 76 11.19 -3.06 -2.32
CA GLN A 76 10.39 -3.24 -3.52
C GLN A 76 10.86 -4.43 -4.35
N LEU A 77 12.18 -4.55 -4.58
CA LEU A 77 12.77 -5.67 -5.31
C LEU A 77 12.46 -7.00 -4.62
N PHE A 78 12.65 -7.07 -3.30
CA PHE A 78 12.32 -8.25 -2.52
C PHE A 78 10.84 -8.62 -2.64
N LEU A 79 9.94 -7.64 -2.44
CA LEU A 79 8.50 -7.85 -2.54
C LEU A 79 8.09 -8.31 -3.94
N PHE A 80 8.65 -7.70 -5.00
CA PHE A 80 8.38 -8.08 -6.38
C PHE A 80 8.78 -9.53 -6.67
N ILE A 81 9.98 -9.95 -6.27
CA ILE A 81 10.47 -11.32 -6.48
C ILE A 81 9.59 -12.31 -5.71
N CYS A 82 9.36 -12.08 -4.42
CA CYS A 82 8.57 -12.97 -3.58
C CYS A 82 7.12 -13.10 -4.07
N LEU A 83 6.48 -11.99 -4.45
CA LEU A 83 5.12 -12.00 -4.94
C LEU A 83 5.00 -12.75 -6.27
N THR A 84 5.91 -12.46 -7.21
CA THR A 84 5.89 -13.10 -8.54
C THR A 84 6.14 -14.61 -8.47
N LEU A 85 7.10 -15.03 -7.63
CA LEU A 85 7.38 -16.47 -7.44
C LEU A 85 6.23 -17.17 -6.70
N ALA A 86 5.73 -16.59 -5.61
CA ALA A 86 4.63 -17.19 -4.86
C ALA A 86 3.36 -17.31 -5.72
N GLN A 87 3.00 -16.25 -6.47
CA GLN A 87 1.82 -16.30 -7.32
C GLN A 87 1.96 -17.28 -8.49
N SER A 88 3.11 -17.33 -9.17
CA SER A 88 3.27 -18.26 -10.30
C SER A 88 3.10 -19.73 -9.88
N ILE A 89 3.67 -20.11 -8.73
CA ILE A 89 3.51 -21.46 -8.15
C ILE A 89 2.06 -21.73 -7.76
N LEU A 90 1.42 -20.80 -7.05
CA LEU A 90 0.06 -21.01 -6.54
C LEU A 90 -0.98 -21.00 -7.67
N ILE A 91 -0.80 -20.18 -8.71
CA ILE A 91 -1.67 -20.17 -9.89
C ILE A 91 -1.55 -21.50 -10.65
N TYR A 92 -0.34 -22.02 -10.83
CA TYR A 92 -0.13 -23.33 -11.45
C TYR A 92 -0.81 -24.46 -10.65
N ALA A 93 -0.65 -24.45 -9.33
CA ALA A 93 -1.29 -25.42 -8.46
C ALA A 93 -2.83 -25.31 -8.52
N HIS A 94 -3.37 -24.10 -8.48
CA HIS A 94 -4.80 -23.85 -8.65
C HIS A 94 -5.32 -24.41 -9.97
N HIS A 95 -4.66 -24.08 -11.09
CA HIS A 95 -5.04 -24.57 -12.41
C HIS A 95 -5.06 -26.10 -12.48
N SER A 96 -4.04 -26.74 -11.90
CA SER A 96 -3.96 -28.21 -11.86
C SER A 96 -5.12 -28.82 -11.05
N LEU A 97 -5.43 -28.26 -9.87
CA LEU A 97 -6.55 -28.74 -9.05
C LEU A 97 -7.90 -28.63 -9.75
N VAL A 98 -8.14 -27.53 -10.48
CA VAL A 98 -9.38 -27.34 -11.22
C VAL A 98 -9.48 -28.27 -12.42
N HIS A 99 -8.48 -28.27 -13.30
CA HIS A 99 -8.62 -28.87 -14.63
C HIS A 99 -8.13 -30.32 -14.73
N VAL A 100 -7.24 -30.75 -13.84
CA VAL A 100 -6.69 -32.13 -13.86
C VAL A 100 -7.40 -33.00 -12.83
N TYR A 101 -7.58 -32.47 -11.62
CA TYR A 101 -8.12 -33.25 -10.50
C TYR A 101 -9.60 -33.01 -10.22
N GLY A 102 -10.18 -31.91 -10.73
CA GLY A 102 -11.58 -31.54 -10.46
C GLY A 102 -11.85 -31.18 -8.99
N ASP A 103 -10.82 -30.94 -8.17
CA ASP A 103 -10.96 -30.64 -6.75
C ASP A 103 -11.18 -29.14 -6.53
N LEU A 104 -12.46 -28.74 -6.64
CA LEU A 104 -12.89 -27.36 -6.46
C LEU A 104 -12.71 -26.85 -5.03
N PHE A 105 -12.71 -27.73 -4.03
CA PHE A 105 -12.52 -27.31 -2.63
C PHE A 105 -11.06 -26.92 -2.39
N ALA A 106 -10.12 -27.79 -2.77
CA ALA A 106 -8.70 -27.49 -2.65
C ALA A 106 -8.30 -26.27 -3.49
N ALA A 107 -8.85 -26.13 -4.70
CA ALA A 107 -8.63 -24.95 -5.54
C ALA A 107 -9.08 -23.66 -4.84
N LYS A 108 -10.27 -23.65 -4.22
CA LYS A 108 -10.75 -22.49 -3.43
C LYS A 108 -9.83 -22.17 -2.25
N CYS A 109 -9.31 -23.18 -1.56
CA CYS A 109 -8.33 -22.97 -0.49
C CYS A 109 -7.05 -22.29 -1.00
N ILE A 110 -6.52 -22.72 -2.16
CA ILE A 110 -5.35 -22.07 -2.78
C ILE A 110 -5.66 -20.61 -3.13
N MET A 111 -6.83 -20.32 -3.71
CA MET A 111 -7.25 -18.94 -3.99
C MET A 111 -7.33 -18.09 -2.72
N GLY A 112 -7.77 -18.68 -1.59
CA GLY A 112 -7.75 -18.03 -0.29
C GLY A 112 -6.33 -17.63 0.14
N VAL A 113 -5.37 -18.54 -0.03
CA VAL A 113 -3.94 -18.27 0.27
C VAL A 113 -3.37 -17.18 -0.64
N ILE A 114 -3.62 -17.24 -1.95
CA ILE A 114 -3.20 -16.18 -2.90
C ILE A 114 -3.74 -14.83 -2.46
N SER A 115 -5.01 -14.78 -2.04
CA SER A 115 -5.68 -13.56 -1.60
C SER A 115 -5.07 -12.97 -0.33
N LEU A 116 -4.71 -13.83 0.65
CA LEU A 116 -4.03 -13.42 1.89
C LEU A 116 -2.64 -12.85 1.61
N ILE A 117 -1.87 -13.52 0.74
CA ILE A 117 -0.55 -13.03 0.32
C ILE A 117 -0.70 -11.67 -0.38
N PHE A 118 -1.60 -11.55 -1.36
CA PHE A 118 -1.84 -10.30 -2.05
C PHE A 118 -2.22 -9.16 -1.08
N GLY A 119 -3.18 -9.41 -0.18
CA GLY A 119 -3.61 -8.42 0.82
C GLY A 119 -2.46 -7.96 1.71
N PHE A 120 -1.62 -8.89 2.19
CA PHE A 120 -0.46 -8.56 3.04
C PHE A 120 0.53 -7.65 2.30
N PHE A 121 0.90 -8.03 1.06
CA PHE A 121 1.85 -7.27 0.26
C PHE A 121 1.34 -5.85 -0.04
N MET A 122 0.05 -5.71 -0.35
CA MET A 122 -0.57 -4.40 -0.60
C MET A 122 -0.47 -3.45 0.60
N VAL A 123 -0.70 -3.95 1.83
CA VAL A 123 -0.58 -3.11 3.04
C VAL A 123 0.88 -2.73 3.29
N VAL A 124 1.82 -3.67 3.12
CA VAL A 124 3.26 -3.40 3.31
C VAL A 124 3.76 -2.36 2.31
N GLU A 125 3.41 -2.52 1.02
CA GLU A 125 3.75 -1.58 -0.05
C GLU A 125 3.21 -0.18 0.23
N PHE A 126 1.95 -0.10 0.66
CA PHE A 126 1.32 1.16 1.05
C PHE A 126 2.10 1.86 2.17
N CYS A 127 2.46 1.14 3.24
CA CYS A 127 3.22 1.71 4.35
C CYS A 127 4.64 2.15 3.93
N LEU A 128 5.33 1.37 3.09
CA LEU A 128 6.66 1.71 2.57
C LEU A 128 6.61 2.98 1.70
N THR A 129 5.65 3.06 0.79
CA THR A 129 5.47 4.21 -0.09
C THR A 129 5.16 5.47 0.71
N PHE A 130 4.33 5.36 1.75
CA PHE A 130 4.02 6.47 2.65
C PHE A 130 5.28 7.01 3.34
N ARG A 131 6.11 6.12 3.90
CA ARG A 131 7.39 6.47 4.53
C ARG A 131 8.40 7.03 3.54
N ARG A 132 8.38 6.57 2.29
CA ARG A 132 9.28 7.05 1.25
C ARG A 132 8.90 8.47 0.81
N LEU A 133 7.61 8.78 0.69
CA LEU A 133 7.14 10.15 0.43
C LEU A 133 7.52 11.10 1.56
N HIS A 134 7.40 10.67 2.83
CA HIS A 134 7.85 11.45 3.98
C HIS A 134 9.35 11.77 3.93
N ASP A 135 10.18 10.84 3.47
CA ASP A 135 11.63 11.02 3.37
C ASP A 135 12.02 12.13 2.36
N SER A 136 11.18 12.38 1.36
CA SER A 136 11.33 13.50 0.41
C SER A 136 10.54 14.75 0.81
N ASP A 137 10.17 14.85 2.09
CA ASP A 137 9.41 15.97 2.70
C ASP A 137 8.04 16.22 2.07
N MET A 138 7.41 15.15 1.59
CA MET A 138 6.06 15.21 1.03
C MET A 138 5.06 14.56 1.98
N SER A 139 3.79 14.96 1.88
CA SER A 139 2.72 14.26 2.58
C SER A 139 2.40 12.91 1.91
N GLY A 140 1.91 11.93 2.65
CA GLY A 140 1.43 10.68 2.02
C GLY A 140 0.19 10.85 1.13
N GLY A 141 -0.44 12.03 1.11
CA GLY A 141 -1.57 12.35 0.23
C GLY A 141 -1.22 12.30 -1.26
N PHE A 142 0.07 12.36 -1.63
CA PHE A 142 0.48 12.16 -3.02
C PHE A 142 0.16 10.75 -3.55
N LEU A 143 -0.14 9.78 -2.68
CA LEU A 143 -0.67 8.47 -3.09
C LEU A 143 -1.98 8.55 -3.89
N TRP A 144 -2.78 9.60 -3.70
CA TRP A 144 -4.01 9.79 -4.50
C TRP A 144 -3.74 9.95 -6.00
N LEU A 145 -2.50 10.28 -6.39
CA LEU A 145 -2.10 10.28 -7.80
C LEU A 145 -2.24 8.90 -8.44
N LEU A 146 -2.14 7.81 -7.69
CA LEU A 146 -2.35 6.45 -8.21
C LEU A 146 -3.77 6.20 -8.71
N LEU A 147 -4.74 7.07 -8.37
CA LEU A 147 -6.09 7.02 -8.95
C LEU A 147 -6.13 7.52 -10.40
N VAL A 148 -5.12 8.28 -10.83
CA VAL A 148 -4.99 8.72 -12.22
C VAL A 148 -4.15 7.70 -12.99
N PRO A 149 -4.73 6.93 -13.93
CA PRO A 149 -4.00 5.89 -14.64
C PRO A 149 -2.86 6.48 -15.47
N ILE A 150 -1.80 5.68 -15.67
CA ILE A 150 -0.60 5.98 -16.46
C ILE A 150 0.18 7.21 -15.95
N CYS A 151 -0.33 8.42 -16.14
CA CYS A 151 0.33 9.66 -15.74
C CYS A 151 0.57 9.70 -14.22
N GLY A 152 -0.42 9.31 -13.42
CA GLY A 152 -0.29 9.28 -11.96
C GLY A 152 0.77 8.29 -11.48
N PHE A 153 0.85 7.11 -12.12
CA PHE A 153 1.90 6.13 -11.86
C PHE A 153 3.29 6.65 -12.21
N ILE A 154 3.46 7.27 -13.38
CA ILE A 154 4.75 7.84 -13.80
C ILE A 154 5.19 8.92 -12.82
N VAL A 155 4.30 9.85 -12.47
CA VAL A 155 4.61 10.91 -11.50
C VAL A 155 4.98 10.29 -10.15
N MET A 156 4.25 9.28 -9.67
CA MET A 156 4.59 8.62 -8.42
C MET A 156 5.97 7.98 -8.43
N ILE A 157 6.35 7.28 -9.51
CA ILE A 157 7.70 6.71 -9.63
C ILE A 157 8.76 7.81 -9.55
N VAL A 158 8.56 8.94 -10.25
CA VAL A 158 9.47 10.09 -10.18
C VAL A 158 9.58 10.61 -8.75
N LEU A 159 8.45 10.80 -8.05
CA LEU A 159 8.43 11.25 -6.66
C LEU A 159 9.18 10.29 -5.72
N LEU A 160 9.08 8.98 -5.95
CA LEU A 160 9.77 7.95 -5.16
C LEU A 160 11.27 7.86 -5.44
N CYS A 161 11.74 8.42 -6.56
CA CYS A 161 13.15 8.53 -6.91
C CYS A 161 13.84 9.81 -6.37
N LEU A 162 13.08 10.80 -5.93
CA LEU A 162 13.62 12.08 -5.46
C LEU A 162 14.62 11.91 -4.30
N PRO A 163 15.62 12.80 -4.15
CA PRO A 163 16.54 12.70 -3.02
C PRO A 163 15.82 12.86 -1.67
N THR A 164 16.43 12.31 -0.62
CA THR A 164 16.03 12.55 0.77
C THR A 164 16.15 14.03 1.10
N LYS A 165 15.15 14.59 1.79
CA LYS A 165 15.16 15.99 2.23
C LYS A 165 15.22 16.07 3.75
N THR A 166 15.96 17.06 4.24
CA THR A 166 16.16 17.31 5.67
C THR A 166 14.84 17.60 6.41
N GLY A 167 13.93 18.33 5.77
CA GLY A 167 12.58 18.63 6.28
C GLY A 167 11.78 17.38 6.62
N GLY A 168 11.87 16.35 5.78
CA GLY A 168 11.15 15.09 5.98
C GLY A 168 11.56 14.39 7.28
N TYR A 169 12.87 14.31 7.52
CA TYR A 169 13.42 13.76 8.77
C TYR A 169 12.93 14.53 10.00
N MET A 170 13.05 15.86 9.98
CA MET A 170 12.68 16.70 11.12
C MET A 170 11.18 16.63 11.43
N ARG A 171 10.33 16.48 10.40
CA ARG A 171 8.88 16.45 10.55
C ARG A 171 8.33 15.09 10.94
N PHE A 172 8.83 14.01 10.34
CA PHE A 172 8.25 12.68 10.47
C PHE A 172 9.06 11.74 11.38
N GLY A 173 10.28 12.14 11.73
CA GLY A 173 11.17 11.43 12.63
C GLY A 173 11.76 10.15 12.04
N ASP A 174 12.42 9.40 12.92
CA ASP A 174 13.13 8.18 12.59
C ASP A 174 12.34 6.90 12.89
N TYR A 175 13.00 5.75 12.77
CA TYR A 175 12.51 4.41 13.10
C TYR A 175 11.52 4.39 14.28
N ILE A 176 10.31 3.90 14.03
CA ILE A 176 9.32 3.63 15.08
C ILE A 176 8.86 2.18 14.96
N LYS A 177 9.06 1.40 16.02
CA LYS A 177 8.48 0.06 16.13
C LYS A 177 6.95 0.14 16.02
N PRO A 178 6.27 -0.79 15.35
CA PRO A 178 4.82 -0.74 15.24
C PRO A 178 4.17 -0.85 16.63
N SER A 179 3.20 0.01 16.89
CA SER A 179 2.35 -0.12 18.06
C SER A 179 1.41 -1.30 17.88
N LEU A 180 0.85 -1.81 18.99
CA LEU A 180 -0.18 -2.86 18.94
C LEU A 180 -1.34 -2.43 18.02
N THR A 181 -1.79 -1.18 18.14
CA THR A 181 -2.85 -0.62 17.30
C THR A 181 -2.49 -0.64 15.82
N ALA A 182 -1.25 -0.29 15.45
CA ALA A 182 -0.81 -0.34 14.06
C ALA A 182 -0.82 -1.78 13.51
N ASN A 183 -0.37 -2.74 14.32
CA ASN A 183 -0.40 -4.16 13.93
C ASN A 183 -1.84 -4.67 13.76
N VAL A 184 -2.73 -4.36 14.69
CA VAL A 184 -4.15 -4.76 14.61
C VAL A 184 -4.80 -4.16 13.37
N ILE A 185 -4.62 -2.86 13.12
CA ILE A 185 -5.17 -2.20 11.93
C ILE A 185 -4.58 -2.81 10.66
N GLY A 186 -3.25 -3.03 10.61
CA GLY A 186 -2.59 -3.64 9.45
C GLY A 186 -3.11 -5.04 9.13
N LEU A 187 -3.36 -5.87 10.15
CA LEU A 187 -3.95 -7.19 10.00
C LEU A 187 -5.41 -7.13 9.54
N LEU A 188 -6.21 -6.21 10.10
CA LEU A 188 -7.60 -6.01 9.67
C LEU A 188 -7.68 -5.55 8.21
N LEU A 189 -6.81 -4.63 7.80
CA LEU A 189 -6.72 -4.18 6.41
C LEU A 189 -6.25 -5.31 5.48
N THR A 190 -5.29 -6.11 5.93
CA THR A 190 -4.83 -7.29 5.18
C THR A 190 -5.99 -8.27 4.95
N ALA A 191 -6.74 -8.60 6.00
CA ALA A 191 -7.90 -9.49 5.89
C ALA A 191 -8.99 -8.89 4.98
N PHE A 192 -9.29 -7.60 5.11
CA PHE A 192 -10.25 -6.90 4.26
C PHE A 192 -9.87 -6.97 2.78
N LEU A 193 -8.61 -6.62 2.45
CA LEU A 193 -8.11 -6.66 1.08
C LEU A 193 -8.07 -8.08 0.52
N ALA A 194 -7.71 -9.07 1.35
CA ALA A 194 -7.75 -10.47 0.97
C ALA A 194 -9.18 -10.94 0.63
N ILE A 195 -10.16 -10.61 1.47
CA ILE A 195 -11.57 -10.95 1.22
C ILE A 195 -12.07 -10.27 -0.06
N ALA A 196 -11.74 -8.99 -0.25
CA ALA A 196 -12.12 -8.23 -1.46
C ALA A 196 -11.52 -8.84 -2.73
N PHE A 197 -10.23 -9.20 -2.68
CA PHE A 197 -9.52 -9.84 -3.80
C PHE A 197 -10.12 -11.21 -4.12
N PHE A 198 -10.33 -12.05 -3.09
CA PHE A 198 -10.94 -13.37 -3.22
C PHE A 198 -12.33 -13.29 -3.88
N ARG A 199 -13.18 -12.37 -3.39
CA ARG A 199 -14.54 -12.17 -3.91
C ARG A 199 -14.53 -11.73 -5.37
N THR A 200 -13.66 -10.78 -5.72
CA THR A 200 -13.57 -10.25 -7.09
C THR A 200 -13.13 -11.34 -8.06
N HIS A 201 -12.14 -12.15 -7.70
CA HIS A 201 -11.68 -13.27 -8.52
C HIS A 201 -12.72 -14.38 -8.63
N PHE A 202 -13.41 -14.70 -7.54
CA PHE A 202 -14.48 -15.70 -7.57
C PHE A 202 -15.62 -15.28 -8.52
N VAL A 203 -16.05 -14.02 -8.46
CA VAL A 203 -17.07 -13.47 -9.36
C VAL A 203 -16.60 -13.49 -10.82
N PHE A 204 -15.35 -13.12 -11.08
CA PHE A 204 -14.78 -13.15 -12.43
C PHE A 204 -14.73 -14.57 -13.00
N LEU A 205 -14.24 -15.55 -12.21
CA LEU A 205 -14.20 -16.95 -12.61
C LEU A 205 -15.59 -17.54 -12.81
N TYR A 206 -16.55 -17.19 -11.96
CA TYR A 206 -17.95 -17.57 -12.13
C TYR A 206 -18.48 -17.04 -13.46
N HIS A 207 -18.40 -15.72 -13.70
CA HIS A 207 -18.85 -15.15 -14.98
C HIS A 207 -18.15 -15.75 -16.20
N TYR A 208 -16.83 -15.96 -16.14
CA TYR A 208 -16.08 -16.57 -17.22
C TYR A 208 -16.58 -17.99 -17.52
N ASN A 209 -16.71 -18.87 -16.53
CA ASN A 209 -17.19 -20.23 -16.77
C ASN A 209 -18.61 -20.27 -17.36
N TYR A 210 -19.52 -19.37 -16.94
CA TYR A 210 -20.87 -19.30 -17.53
C TYR A 210 -20.88 -18.79 -18.98
N VAL A 211 -19.97 -17.89 -19.34
CA VAL A 211 -19.86 -17.39 -20.72
C VAL A 211 -19.34 -18.48 -21.67
N TYR A 212 -18.43 -19.34 -21.21
CA TYR A 212 -17.86 -20.42 -22.03
C TYR A 212 -18.73 -21.70 -22.08
N ASP A 213 -19.66 -21.90 -21.16
CA ASP A 213 -20.62 -23.02 -21.17
C ASP A 213 -21.70 -22.87 -22.27
N ASN A 214 -22.00 -21.65 -22.69
CA ASN A 214 -23.07 -21.39 -23.67
C ASN A 214 -22.75 -21.84 -25.11
N ASP A 215 -21.52 -22.21 -25.43
CA ASP A 215 -21.10 -22.50 -26.81
C ASP A 215 -20.60 -23.94 -27.07
N ASN A 216 -20.71 -24.90 -26.13
CA ASN A 216 -20.55 -26.35 -26.47
C ASN A 216 -21.09 -27.32 -25.39
N HIS A 217 -22.42 -27.45 -25.35
CA HIS A 217 -23.25 -28.43 -24.62
C HIS A 217 -23.49 -28.20 -23.12
N VAL A 218 -24.66 -27.65 -22.83
CA VAL A 218 -25.27 -27.56 -21.50
C VAL A 218 -25.80 -28.95 -21.08
N VAL A 219 -25.22 -29.55 -20.05
CA VAL A 219 -25.86 -30.65 -19.29
C VAL A 219 -26.36 -30.08 -17.97
N ILE A 220 -27.65 -29.77 -17.90
CA ILE A 220 -28.32 -29.48 -16.63
C ILE A 220 -28.55 -30.83 -15.94
N GLU A 221 -27.77 -31.14 -14.92
CA GLU A 221 -28.08 -32.27 -14.04
C GLU A 221 -29.36 -31.90 -13.26
N LYS A 222 -30.52 -32.35 -13.77
CA LYS A 222 -31.81 -32.25 -13.07
C LYS A 222 -31.74 -33.09 -11.80
N HIS A 223 -31.39 -32.47 -10.69
CA HIS A 223 -31.65 -33.03 -9.37
C HIS A 223 -33.10 -32.74 -8.97
N GLY A 224 -33.97 -33.72 -9.17
CA GLY A 224 -35.30 -33.76 -8.54
C GLY A 224 -36.47 -34.08 -9.48
N LYS A 225 -36.84 -35.36 -9.48
CA LYS A 225 -38.18 -35.96 -9.69
C LYS A 225 -39.15 -35.32 -10.69
N HIS A 226 -39.55 -36.20 -11.61
CA HIS A 226 -40.84 -36.30 -12.30
C HIS A 226 -41.15 -35.33 -13.45
N ASP A 227 -41.40 -36.00 -14.57
CA ASP A 227 -42.43 -35.76 -15.56
C ASP A 227 -42.08 -34.97 -16.84
N GLU A 228 -42.25 -35.75 -17.92
CA GLU A 228 -42.76 -35.45 -19.26
C GLU A 228 -41.81 -34.80 -20.28
N ASP A 229 -41.39 -35.67 -21.23
CA ASP A 229 -40.80 -35.33 -22.51
C ASP A 229 -41.81 -34.53 -23.35
N ILE A 230 -41.65 -33.22 -23.42
CA ILE A 230 -42.36 -32.39 -24.40
C ILE A 230 -41.49 -32.30 -25.64
N ASN A 231 -41.90 -33.05 -26.66
CA ASN A 231 -41.39 -32.95 -28.02
C ASN A 231 -41.96 -31.68 -28.67
N ILE A 232 -41.10 -30.73 -29.07
CA ILE A 232 -41.54 -29.59 -29.91
C ILE A 232 -40.63 -29.56 -31.14
N ASP A 233 -41.21 -29.98 -32.25
CA ASP A 233 -40.61 -29.98 -33.58
C ASP A 233 -40.26 -28.55 -34.02
N PHE A 234 -38.99 -28.33 -34.38
CA PHE A 234 -38.56 -27.15 -35.12
C PHE A 234 -38.81 -27.40 -36.61
N PHE A 235 -39.94 -26.91 -37.13
CA PHE A 235 -40.11 -26.26 -38.45
C PHE A 235 -41.61 -26.03 -38.70
N GLY A 236 -42.04 -24.77 -38.58
CA GLY A 236 -43.41 -24.29 -38.82
C GLY A 236 -43.56 -22.85 -38.35
#